data_AF-A0A4S3JJ30-F1
#
_entry.id   AF-A0A4S3JJ30-F1
#
_cell.length_a   1.000
_cell.length_b   1.000
_cell.length_c   1.000
_cell.angle_alpha   90.00
_cell.angle_beta   90.00
_cell.angle_gamma   90.00
#
_symmetry.space_group_name_H-M   'P 1'
#
loop_
_entity.id
_entity.type
_entity.pdbx_description
1 polymer ?
#
loop_
_entity_poly.entity_id
_entity_poly.type
_entity_poly.pdbx_seq_one_letter_code
_entity_poly.pdbx_strand_id
1 'polypeptide(L)'
;MSIKESARIAQGNNFMGLICRSSLLNVVPALVETIKELGLVLVADTSDEVEPPTQKELSTNANTMGVADWAYRMPDGVNGVMKANGILRFNDMIDM
;
A
#
# COMPACT_ATOMS: atom_id res chain seq x y z
N MET A 1 11.48 -13.53 -6.52
CA MET A 1 10.30 -14.27 -6.04
C MET A 1 9.06 -13.44 -6.36
N SER A 2 7.95 -14.05 -6.79
CA SER A 2 6.71 -13.30 -7.08
C SER A 2 5.95 -12.99 -5.79
N ILE A 3 5.20 -11.88 -5.74
CA ILE A 3 4.38 -11.54 -4.57
C ILE A 3 3.23 -12.53 -4.38
N LYS A 4 2.65 -13.04 -5.46
CA LYS A 4 1.62 -14.10 -5.38
C LYS A 4 2.17 -15.35 -4.68
N GLU A 5 3.40 -15.71 -4.97
CA GLU A 5 4.08 -16.85 -4.33
C GLU A 5 4.40 -16.54 -2.86
N SER A 6 4.86 -15.31 -2.59
CA SER A 6 5.12 -14.84 -1.23
C SER A 6 3.85 -14.85 -0.38
N ALA A 7 2.69 -14.54 -0.97
CA ALA A 7 1.39 -14.61 -0.30
C ALA A 7 0.96 -16.05 0.00
N ARG A 8 1.14 -16.98 -0.93
CA ARG A 8 0.87 -18.40 -0.67
C ARG A 8 1.77 -18.94 0.45
N ILE A 9 3.04 -18.55 0.46
CA ILE A 9 3.97 -18.96 1.52
C ILE A 9 3.60 -18.31 2.85
N ALA A 10 3.26 -17.03 2.87
CA ALA A 10 2.79 -16.35 4.09
C ALA A 10 1.54 -17.04 4.67
N GLN A 11 0.56 -17.35 3.82
CA GLN A 11 -0.64 -18.11 4.20
C GLN A 11 -0.26 -19.50 4.75
N GLY A 12 0.60 -20.24 4.04
CA GLY A 12 1.02 -21.59 4.46
C GLY A 12 1.85 -21.61 5.76
N ASN A 13 2.44 -20.48 6.15
CA ASN A 13 3.19 -20.33 7.40
C ASN A 13 2.41 -19.62 8.51
N ASN A 14 1.09 -19.44 8.36
CA ASN A 14 0.22 -18.75 9.31
C ASN A 14 0.69 -17.33 9.66
N PHE A 15 1.29 -16.63 8.70
CA PHE A 15 1.60 -15.22 8.88
C PHE A 15 0.34 -14.37 8.78
N MET A 16 0.34 -13.24 9.49
CA MET A 16 -0.81 -12.34 9.52
C MET A 16 -0.97 -11.54 8.23
N GLY A 17 0.12 -11.28 7.49
CA GLY A 17 0.05 -10.36 6.37
C GLY A 17 1.35 -10.13 5.61
N LEU A 18 1.30 -9.19 4.69
CA LEU A 18 2.39 -8.78 3.81
C LEU A 18 2.50 -7.25 3.78
N ILE A 19 3.73 -6.77 3.68
CA ILE A 19 4.03 -5.37 3.38
C ILE A 19 4.49 -5.30 1.92
N CYS A 20 3.85 -4.47 1.11
CA CYS A 20 4.17 -4.31 -0.31
C CYS A 20 4.34 -2.84 -0.65
N ARG A 21 5.33 -2.51 -1.49
CA ARG A 21 5.55 -1.13 -1.96
C ARG A 21 4.29 -0.56 -2.62
N SER A 22 3.91 0.66 -2.23
CA SER A 22 2.78 1.42 -2.77
C SER A 22 2.75 1.45 -4.30
N SER A 23 3.87 1.82 -4.91
CA SER A 23 4.01 1.91 -6.37
C SER A 23 3.69 0.60 -7.09
N LEU A 24 3.98 -0.56 -6.50
CA LEU A 24 3.65 -1.85 -7.11
C LEU A 24 2.14 -2.12 -7.04
N LEU A 25 1.51 -1.83 -5.91
CA LEU A 25 0.06 -2.00 -5.73
C LEU A 25 -0.72 -1.08 -6.67
N ASN A 26 -0.18 0.08 -7.00
CA ASN A 26 -0.76 0.99 -7.99
C ASN A 26 -0.65 0.46 -9.44
N VAL A 27 0.40 -0.31 -9.77
CA VAL A 27 0.51 -0.98 -11.08
C VAL A 27 -0.42 -2.19 -11.18
N VAL A 28 -0.60 -2.92 -10.06
CA VAL A 28 -1.35 -4.19 -10.03
C VAL A 28 -2.38 -4.19 -8.90
N PRO A 29 -3.48 -3.42 -9.02
CA PRO A 29 -4.48 -3.31 -7.96
C PRO A 29 -5.19 -4.65 -7.66
N ALA A 30 -5.32 -5.53 -8.65
CA ALA A 30 -5.89 -6.88 -8.48
C ALA A 30 -5.12 -7.74 -7.46
N LEU A 31 -3.86 -7.39 -7.15
CA LEU A 31 -3.07 -8.07 -6.13
C LEU A 31 -3.60 -7.83 -4.72
N VAL A 32 -4.20 -6.66 -4.46
CA VAL A 32 -4.83 -6.32 -3.18
C VAL A 32 -5.94 -7.31 -2.87
N GLU A 33 -6.87 -7.49 -3.81
CA GLU A 33 -7.97 -8.43 -3.68
C GLU A 33 -7.47 -9.87 -3.51
N THR A 34 -6.54 -10.31 -4.37
CA THR A 34 -5.96 -11.66 -4.29
C THR A 34 -5.34 -11.95 -2.92
N ILE A 35 -4.60 -10.99 -2.35
CA ILE A 35 -3.95 -11.18 -1.04
C ILE A 35 -5.00 -11.24 0.08
N LYS A 36 -6.04 -10.40 0.00
CA LYS A 36 -7.12 -10.39 1.00
C LYS A 36 -7.98 -11.65 0.95
N GLU A 37 -8.24 -12.20 -0.24
CA GLU A 37 -8.92 -13.49 -0.41
C GLU A 37 -8.15 -14.66 0.22
N LEU A 38 -6.82 -14.55 0.33
CA LEU A 38 -5.99 -15.52 1.05
C LEU A 38 -6.08 -15.37 2.58
N GLY A 39 -6.85 -14.40 3.08
CA GLY A 39 -7.01 -14.13 4.52
C GLY A 39 -5.84 -13.36 5.13
N LEU A 40 -5.01 -12.72 4.31
CA LEU A 40 -3.84 -11.97 4.75
C LEU A 40 -4.12 -10.47 4.85
N VAL A 41 -3.55 -9.84 5.87
CA VAL A 41 -3.49 -8.38 6.01
C VAL A 41 -2.51 -7.82 4.98
N LEU A 42 -2.92 -6.79 4.24
CA LEU A 42 -2.03 -6.10 3.31
C LEU A 42 -1.75 -4.68 3.78
N VAL A 43 -0.47 -4.35 3.93
CA VAL A 43 0.01 -3.01 4.26
C VAL A 43 0.77 -2.44 3.07
N ALA A 44 0.45 -1.20 2.68
CA ALA A 44 1.21 -0.47 1.67
C ALA A 44 2.41 0.23 2.32
N ASP A 45 3.59 -0.04 1.80
CA ASP A 45 4.83 0.63 2.18
C ASP A 45 5.04 1.88 1.33
N THR A 46 5.00 3.04 1.97
CA THR A 46 5.26 4.36 1.36
C THR A 46 6.59 4.93 1.83
N SER A 47 7.53 4.11 2.31
CA SER A 47 8.82 4.58 2.84
C SER A 47 9.76 5.11 1.75
N ASP A 48 9.66 4.57 0.54
CA ASP A 48 10.41 5.01 -0.64
C ASP A 48 9.79 6.25 -1.31
N GLU A 49 8.56 6.62 -0.93
CA GLU A 49 7.90 7.83 -1.41
C GLU A 49 8.51 9.02 -0.68
N VAL A 50 9.43 9.74 -1.35
CA VAL A 50 10.01 10.98 -0.82
C VAL A 50 8.86 11.93 -0.51
N GLU A 51 8.62 12.20 0.78
CA GLU A 51 7.54 13.08 1.23
C GLU A 51 7.50 14.36 0.38
N PRO A 52 6.46 14.61 -0.43
CA PRO A 52 6.13 15.98 -0.76
C PRO A 52 5.72 16.65 0.55
N PRO A 53 6.14 17.89 0.81
CA PRO A 53 5.82 18.56 2.05
C PRO A 53 4.30 18.69 2.16
N THR A 54 3.72 18.10 3.21
CA THR A 54 2.36 18.38 3.69
C THR A 54 1.21 18.06 2.72
N GLN A 55 0.47 16.98 3.01
CA GLN A 55 -0.96 16.91 2.72
C GLN A 55 -1.69 18.03 3.47
N LYS A 56 -1.65 19.23 2.91
CA LYS A 56 -2.59 20.30 3.23
C LYS A 56 -2.77 21.14 1.97
N GLU A 57 -3.21 20.53 0.89
CA GLU A 57 -3.88 21.19 -0.23
C GLU A 57 -4.27 20.15 -1.29
N LEU A 58 -5.38 19.45 -1.06
CA LEU A 58 -6.28 19.27 -2.19
C LEU A 58 -6.89 20.65 -2.44
N SER A 59 -6.32 21.39 -3.38
CA SER A 59 -7.06 22.20 -4.37
C SER A 59 -6.10 23.08 -5.17
N THR A 60 -6.30 23.07 -6.49
CA THR A 60 -5.84 24.03 -7.50
C THR A 60 -4.45 23.84 -8.12
N ASN A 61 -4.47 23.25 -9.32
CA ASN A 61 -3.74 23.64 -10.53
C ASN A 61 -2.21 23.85 -10.46
N ALA A 62 -1.45 22.98 -11.15
CA ALA A 62 -0.76 23.34 -12.41
C ALA A 62 0.32 22.31 -12.81
N ASN A 63 0.09 21.66 -13.96
CA ASN A 63 1.09 21.43 -15.03
C ASN A 63 2.57 21.24 -14.65
N THR A 64 2.93 20.04 -14.17
CA THR A 64 4.28 19.50 -14.35
C THR A 64 4.22 18.04 -14.80
N MET A 65 4.15 17.88 -16.12
CA MET A 65 4.89 16.92 -16.94
C MET A 65 4.99 15.47 -16.40
N GLY A 66 4.18 14.62 -17.03
CA GLY A 66 3.97 13.23 -16.64
C GLY A 66 5.22 12.36 -16.69
N VAL A 67 5.60 11.85 -15.52
CA VAL A 67 5.78 10.42 -15.27
C VAL A 67 5.39 10.20 -13.81
N ALA A 68 4.33 9.42 -13.57
CA ALA A 68 4.02 8.74 -12.30
C ALA A 68 3.12 9.42 -11.24
N ASP A 69 2.13 10.25 -11.59
CA ASP A 69 1.06 10.64 -10.64
C ASP A 69 0.34 9.42 -10.00
N TRP A 70 0.24 8.32 -10.76
CA TRP A 70 -0.29 7.04 -10.25
C TRP A 70 0.64 6.32 -9.27
N ALA A 71 1.96 6.55 -9.30
CA ALA A 71 2.89 5.85 -8.40
C ALA A 71 2.83 6.43 -6.98
N TYR A 72 2.58 7.74 -6.87
CA TYR A 72 2.47 8.48 -5.61
C TYR A 72 1.07 8.43 -4.99
N ARG A 73 0.07 7.87 -5.68
CA ARG A 73 -1.28 7.73 -5.12
C ARG A 73 -1.30 6.62 -4.06
N MET A 74 -2.02 6.85 -2.97
CA MET A 74 -2.22 5.80 -1.96
C MET A 74 -3.06 4.66 -2.56
N PRO A 75 -2.60 3.39 -2.51
CA PRO A 75 -3.35 2.28 -3.09
C PRO A 75 -4.65 2.04 -2.31
N ASP A 76 -5.74 1.87 -3.04
CA ASP A 76 -7.06 1.64 -2.48
C ASP A 76 -7.20 0.19 -1.97
N GLY A 77 -7.97 -0.01 -0.90
CA GLY A 77 -8.37 -1.34 -0.41
C GLY A 77 -7.36 -2.08 0.49
N VAL A 78 -6.19 -1.51 0.76
CA VAL A 78 -5.22 -2.04 1.73
C VAL A 78 -5.71 -1.88 3.18
N ASN A 79 -5.24 -2.74 4.09
CA ASN A 79 -5.61 -2.69 5.52
C ASN A 79 -4.84 -1.62 6.29
N GLY A 80 -3.70 -1.17 5.79
CA GLY A 80 -2.90 -0.14 6.45
C GLY A 80 -1.77 0.39 5.60
N VAL A 81 -1.04 1.36 6.15
CA VAL A 81 0.10 2.03 5.51
C VAL A 81 1.26 2.14 6.48
N MET A 82 2.45 1.80 6.00
CA MET A 82 3.72 2.04 6.69
C MET A 82 4.39 3.27 6.07
N LYS A 83 4.67 4.28 6.91
CA LYS A 83 5.34 5.52 6.51
C LYS A 83 6.86 5.42 6.67
N ALA A 84 7.60 6.30 5.97
CA ALA A 84 9.05 6.40 6.06
C ALA A 84 9.59 6.63 7.49
N ASN A 85 8.80 7.29 8.34
CA ASN A 85 9.16 7.54 9.74
C ASN A 85 8.88 6.34 10.68
N GLY A 86 8.56 5.16 10.13
CA GLY A 86 8.30 3.94 10.90
C GLY A 86 6.89 3.87 11.50
N ILE A 87 6.00 4.80 11.18
CA ILE A 87 4.60 4.75 11.62
C ILE A 87 3.82 3.76 10.76
N LEU A 88 3.26 2.74 11.42
CA LEU A 88 2.26 1.83 10.84
C LEU A 88 0.86 2.26 11.27
N ARG A 89 0.02 2.63 10.29
CA ARG A 89 -1.38 3.02 10.52
C ARG A 89 -2.32 2.04 9.82
N PHE A 90 -3.21 1.41 10.59
CA PHE A 90 -4.29 0.59 10.03
C PHE A 90 -5.52 1.46 9.70
N ASN A 91 -6.26 1.03 8.68
CA ASN A 91 -7.46 1.69 8.19
C ASN A 91 -8.72 1.24 8.96
N ASP A 92 -8.74 -0.03 9.41
CA ASP A 92 -9.85 -0.56 10.19
C ASP A 92 -9.77 -0.08 11.64
N MET A 93 -10.93 0.29 12.20
CA MET A 93 -11.09 0.43 13.65
C MET A 93 -11.30 -0.99 14.21
N ILE A 94 -10.46 -1.40 15.15
CA ILE A 94 -10.74 -2.60 15.95
C ILE A 94 -11.80 -2.19 16.96
N ASP A 95 -13.07 -2.47 16.66
CA ASP A 95 -14.13 -2.40 17.67
C ASP A 95 -13.95 -3.65 18.57
N MET A 96 -13.73 -3.41 19.87
CA MET A 96 -13.32 -4.43 20.85
C MET A 96 -14.48 -4.84 21.75
#